data_AF-A0A960MK54-F1
#
_entry.id   AF-A0A960MK54-F1
#
_cell.length_a   1.000
_cell.length_b   1.000
_cell.length_c   1.000
_cell.angle_alpha   90.00
_cell.angle_beta   90.00
_cell.angle_gamma   90.00
#
_symmetry.space_group_name_H-M   'P 1'
#
loop_
_entity.id
_entity.type
_entity.pdbx_description
1 polymer ?
#
loop_
_entity_poly.entity_id
_entity_poly.type
_entity_poly.pdbx_seq_one_letter_code
_entity_poly.pdbx_strand_id
1 'polypeptide(L)'
;MDIKTPSEKKILVVEDLKIRPAFPFYSRAKNLQQHVDTIRGLLSKALPHPLPFSDKTTFEQWIHTSVPWISWGEIEAPPDCFSMFFLMKPVPSMLSETFISEMIKRWLLPHEETSILSFEHMQILFELYPNQTFFIGEAKILIKNKKQADLMNQNLSLLKKEILSALESGRYARSLLESKALPLDHKINLIRETFIKLIKKFPEDLDETLFHSLATMQSLTTTEFREQRAYSHLARLVVSKLLIRNHLSRELNVFPEKRHMKILYFPTKLSFPFGMKPVLGLCIGLNFFHKYEFFDE
;
A
#
# COMPACT_ATOMS: atom_id res chain seq x y z
N MET A 1 5.01 -47.17 -2.91
CA MET A 1 4.22 -46.32 -2.01
C MET A 1 3.19 -45.63 -2.87
N ASP A 2 1.98 -46.19 -2.93
CA ASP A 2 0.88 -45.60 -3.70
C ASP A 2 0.49 -44.29 -3.03
N ILE A 3 0.81 -43.18 -3.71
CA ILE A 3 0.26 -41.88 -3.38
C ILE A 3 -1.21 -41.98 -3.75
N LYS A 4 -2.05 -42.32 -2.77
CA LYS A 4 -3.50 -42.18 -2.90
C LYS A 4 -3.76 -40.75 -3.35
N THR A 5 -4.16 -40.60 -4.61
CA THR A 5 -4.69 -39.34 -5.12
C THR A 5 -5.77 -38.90 -4.14
N PRO A 6 -5.62 -37.72 -3.51
CA PRO A 6 -6.60 -37.26 -2.53
C PRO A 6 -7.97 -37.27 -3.22
N SER A 7 -8.88 -38.06 -2.68
CA SER A 7 -10.26 -38.17 -3.14
C SER A 7 -10.82 -36.77 -3.38
N GLU A 8 -11.43 -36.55 -4.55
CA GLU A 8 -12.08 -35.29 -4.94
C GLU A 8 -13.11 -34.89 -3.87
N LYS A 9 -12.67 -34.03 -2.95
CA LYS A 9 -13.53 -33.54 -1.89
C LYS A 9 -14.53 -32.57 -2.53
N LYS A 10 -15.81 -32.97 -2.57
CA LYS A 10 -16.90 -32.08 -3.00
C LYS A 10 -17.03 -30.92 -2.02
N ILE A 11 -17.23 -29.73 -2.56
CA ILE A 11 -17.50 -28.48 -1.85
C ILE A 11 -18.97 -28.21 -2.07
N LEU A 12 -19.79 -28.33 -1.02
CA LEU A 12 -21.23 -28.09 -1.12
C LEU A 12 -21.62 -26.80 -0.41
N VAL A 13 -20.91 -26.47 0.67
CA VAL A 13 -21.17 -25.31 1.51
C VAL A 13 -19.88 -24.55 1.80
N VAL A 14 -19.98 -23.30 2.27
CA VAL A 14 -18.78 -22.48 2.55
C VAL A 14 -17.95 -23.09 3.67
N GLU A 15 -18.57 -23.80 4.60
CA GLU A 15 -17.91 -24.49 5.71
C GLU A 15 -16.94 -25.59 5.23
N ASP A 16 -17.10 -26.08 4.00
CA ASP A 16 -16.17 -27.03 3.38
C ASP A 16 -14.84 -26.36 2.99
N LEU A 17 -14.84 -25.04 2.78
CA LEU A 17 -13.67 -24.21 2.49
C LEU A 17 -12.87 -23.93 3.76
N LYS A 18 -11.96 -24.86 4.07
CA LYS A 18 -11.02 -24.65 5.16
C LYS A 18 -10.01 -23.56 4.80
N ILE A 19 -9.93 -22.56 5.68
CA ILE A 19 -8.94 -21.48 5.62
C ILE A 19 -7.98 -21.57 6.80
N ARG A 20 -6.74 -21.18 6.57
CA ARG A 20 -5.72 -20.98 7.60
C ARG A 20 -5.11 -19.58 7.46
N PRO A 21 -4.74 -18.92 8.57
CA PRO A 21 -3.96 -17.69 8.52
C PRO A 21 -2.64 -17.87 7.77
N ALA A 22 -2.18 -16.81 7.11
CA ALA A 22 -0.89 -16.80 6.41
C ALA A 22 0.33 -16.80 7.35
N PHE A 23 0.13 -16.67 8.67
CA PHE A 23 1.20 -16.66 9.67
C PHE A 23 1.21 -17.95 10.53
N PRO A 24 2.39 -18.45 10.94
CA PRO A 24 2.55 -19.84 11.42
C PRO A 24 2.13 -20.13 12.88
N PHE A 25 1.60 -19.17 13.66
CA PHE A 25 1.42 -19.33 15.12
C PHE A 25 -0.01 -19.08 15.66
N TYR A 26 -1.05 -19.19 14.83
CA TYR A 26 -2.41 -18.81 15.23
C TYR A 26 -3.09 -19.76 16.23
N SER A 27 -2.72 -21.04 16.26
CA SER A 27 -3.41 -22.07 17.07
C SER A 27 -3.14 -21.99 18.58
N ARG A 28 -2.17 -21.17 19.00
CA ARG A 28 -1.72 -21.11 20.40
C ARG A 28 -2.49 -20.09 21.25
N ALA A 29 -3.18 -19.14 20.63
CA ALA A 29 -3.84 -18.04 21.34
C ALA A 29 -5.35 -18.05 21.08
N LYS A 30 -6.14 -18.10 22.16
CA LYS A 30 -7.61 -18.09 22.10
C LYS A 30 -8.16 -16.91 21.30
N ASN A 31 -7.59 -15.72 21.47
CA ASN A 31 -8.00 -14.50 20.77
C ASN A 31 -7.76 -14.59 19.26
N LEU A 32 -6.66 -15.23 18.84
CA LEU A 32 -6.38 -15.44 17.42
C LEU A 32 -7.35 -16.45 16.82
N GLN A 33 -7.69 -17.51 17.56
CA GLN A 33 -8.68 -18.48 17.10
C GLN A 33 -10.06 -17.85 16.93
N GLN A 34 -10.49 -17.04 17.90
CA GLN A 34 -11.74 -16.28 17.81
C GLN A 34 -11.73 -15.34 16.59
N HIS A 35 -10.62 -14.66 16.30
CA HIS A 35 -10.49 -13.83 15.10
C HIS A 35 -10.61 -14.66 13.82
N VAL A 36 -9.95 -15.83 13.75
CA VAL A 36 -10.09 -16.74 12.62
C VAL A 36 -11.54 -17.19 12.42
N ASP A 37 -12.26 -17.47 13.50
CA ASP A 37 -13.66 -17.86 13.45
C ASP A 37 -14.54 -16.71 12.94
N THR A 38 -14.27 -15.46 13.37
CA THR A 38 -14.89 -14.25 12.80
C THR A 38 -14.65 -14.17 11.29
N ILE A 39 -13.39 -14.33 10.84
CA ILE A 39 -13.04 -14.28 9.43
C ILE A 39 -13.72 -15.38 8.61
N ARG A 40 -13.89 -16.60 9.16
CA ARG A 40 -14.69 -17.64 8.50
C ARG A 40 -16.14 -17.22 8.34
N GLY A 41 -16.73 -16.63 9.39
CA GLY A 41 -18.08 -16.07 9.31
C GLY A 41 -18.21 -14.97 8.25
N LEU A 42 -17.19 -14.13 8.09
CA LEU A 42 -17.14 -13.13 7.02
C LEU A 42 -17.07 -13.77 5.64
N LEU A 43 -16.28 -14.83 5.46
CA LEU A 43 -16.20 -15.56 4.19
C LEU A 43 -17.57 -16.12 3.79
N SER A 44 -18.31 -16.73 4.74
CA SER A 44 -19.67 -17.23 4.49
C SER A 44 -20.66 -16.15 4.10
N LYS A 45 -20.49 -14.91 4.57
CA LYS A 45 -21.32 -13.75 4.19
C LYS A 45 -20.90 -13.14 2.85
N ALA A 46 -19.60 -13.14 2.55
CA ALA A 46 -19.05 -12.48 1.37
C ALA A 46 -19.27 -13.29 0.08
N LEU A 47 -19.27 -14.62 0.18
CA LEU A 47 -19.47 -15.52 -0.94
C LEU A 47 -20.94 -15.63 -1.35
N PRO A 48 -21.24 -15.78 -2.66
CA PRO A 48 -22.61 -15.95 -3.13
C PRO A 48 -23.18 -17.30 -2.72
N HIS A 49 -24.50 -17.34 -2.50
CA HIS A 49 -25.27 -18.55 -2.25
C HIS A 49 -26.31 -18.73 -3.37
N PRO A 50 -26.33 -19.88 -4.08
CA PRO A 50 -25.44 -21.04 -3.93
C PRO A 50 -24.01 -20.77 -4.40
N LEU A 51 -23.06 -21.62 -3.98
CA LEU A 51 -21.67 -21.53 -4.39
C LEU A 51 -21.52 -21.80 -5.90
N PRO A 52 -20.67 -21.03 -6.61
CA PRO A 52 -20.46 -21.16 -8.05
C PRO A 52 -19.46 -22.27 -8.42
N PHE A 53 -19.04 -23.08 -7.46
CA PHE A 53 -18.06 -24.16 -7.62
C PHE A 53 -18.43 -25.34 -6.71
N SER A 54 -18.04 -26.54 -7.12
CA SER A 54 -18.37 -27.80 -6.42
C SER A 54 -17.16 -28.67 -6.10
N ASP A 55 -16.00 -28.34 -6.65
CA ASP A 55 -14.75 -29.09 -6.47
C ASP A 55 -13.55 -28.14 -6.51
N LYS A 56 -12.36 -28.69 -6.32
CA LYS A 56 -11.11 -27.92 -6.33
C LYS A 56 -10.87 -27.22 -7.68
N THR A 57 -11.13 -27.88 -8.80
CA THR A 57 -10.82 -27.35 -10.14
C THR A 57 -11.72 -26.17 -10.50
N THR A 58 -13.03 -26.31 -10.25
CA THR A 58 -14.02 -25.25 -10.44
C THR A 58 -13.80 -24.10 -9.45
N PHE A 59 -13.36 -24.38 -8.22
CA PHE A 59 -12.97 -23.35 -7.26
C PHE A 59 -11.74 -22.56 -7.74
N GLU A 60 -10.71 -23.23 -8.23
CA GLU A 60 -9.53 -22.57 -8.80
C GLU A 60 -9.91 -21.69 -9.98
N GLN A 61 -10.73 -22.19 -10.92
CA GLN A 61 -11.25 -21.42 -12.04
C GLN A 61 -12.02 -20.17 -11.56
N TRP A 62 -12.93 -20.33 -10.60
CA TRP A 62 -13.69 -19.21 -10.03
C TRP A 62 -12.77 -18.17 -9.37
N ILE A 63 -11.78 -18.62 -8.58
CA ILE A 63 -10.78 -17.72 -7.98
C ILE A 63 -10.06 -16.92 -9.07
N HIS A 64 -9.71 -17.54 -10.19
CA HIS A 64 -9.03 -16.86 -11.29
C HIS A 64 -9.91 -15.84 -12.01
N THR A 65 -11.21 -16.09 -12.12
CA THR A 65 -12.14 -15.22 -12.87
C THR A 65 -12.80 -14.15 -12.02
N SER A 66 -13.05 -14.44 -10.74
CA SER A 66 -13.95 -13.64 -9.89
C SER A 66 -13.22 -12.87 -8.78
N VAL A 67 -11.95 -13.18 -8.52
CA VAL A 67 -11.11 -12.42 -7.59
C VAL A 67 -10.32 -11.36 -8.38
N PRO A 68 -10.43 -10.05 -8.08
CA PRO A 68 -10.92 -9.48 -6.82
C PRO A 68 -12.45 -9.44 -6.70
N TRP A 69 -12.97 -9.98 -5.61
CA TRP A 69 -14.39 -9.97 -5.29
C TRP A 69 -14.69 -8.88 -4.27
N ILE A 70 -15.62 -7.99 -4.62
CA ILE A 70 -16.06 -6.88 -3.78
C ILE A 70 -17.59 -6.85 -3.82
N SER A 71 -18.19 -6.94 -2.65
CA SER A 71 -19.63 -6.90 -2.42
C SER A 71 -19.95 -6.04 -1.20
N TRP A 72 -21.21 -5.72 -0.99
CA TRP A 72 -21.67 -4.92 0.14
C TRP A 72 -23.11 -5.30 0.53
N GLY A 73 -23.46 -5.01 1.77
CA GLY A 73 -24.83 -5.16 2.29
C GLY A 73 -25.75 -4.04 1.80
N GLU A 74 -27.05 -4.24 2.00
CA GLU A 74 -28.05 -3.20 1.77
C GLU A 74 -28.03 -2.17 2.91
N ILE A 75 -28.47 -0.94 2.62
CA ILE A 75 -28.66 0.12 3.61
C ILE A 75 -30.15 0.16 3.95
N GLU A 76 -30.52 -0.17 5.19
CA GLU A 76 -31.93 -0.30 5.57
C GLU A 76 -32.53 1.07 5.92
N ALA A 77 -32.02 1.73 6.97
CA ALA A 77 -32.53 3.01 7.44
C ALA A 77 -31.49 3.80 8.24
N PRO A 78 -31.09 5.01 7.81
CA PRO A 78 -30.15 5.84 8.56
C PRO A 78 -30.74 6.35 9.90
N PRO A 79 -29.94 6.41 10.98
CA PRO A 79 -28.54 6.03 11.05
C PRO A 79 -28.34 4.51 11.02
N ASP A 80 -27.35 4.06 10.25
CA ASP A 80 -27.13 2.64 9.97
C ASP A 80 -25.64 2.28 9.92
N CYS A 81 -25.33 0.99 9.91
CA CYS A 81 -24.01 0.41 9.77
C CYS A 81 -23.89 -0.38 8.46
N PHE A 82 -23.27 0.22 7.45
CA PHE A 82 -23.06 -0.40 6.15
C PHE A 82 -21.81 -1.28 6.13
N SER A 83 -21.93 -2.50 5.62
CA SER A 83 -20.82 -3.46 5.55
C SER A 83 -20.36 -3.66 4.10
N MET A 84 -19.06 -3.50 3.85
CA MET A 84 -18.42 -3.77 2.57
C MET A 84 -17.40 -4.91 2.72
N PHE A 85 -17.50 -5.91 1.85
CA PHE A 85 -16.71 -7.14 1.90
C PHE A 85 -15.68 -7.19 0.78
N PHE A 86 -14.52 -7.76 1.09
CA PHE A 86 -13.39 -7.88 0.18
C PHE A 86 -12.85 -9.30 0.22
N LEU A 87 -12.63 -9.89 -0.95
CA LEU A 87 -11.80 -11.07 -1.14
C LEU A 87 -10.89 -10.82 -2.34
N MET A 88 -9.59 -10.65 -2.11
CA MET A 88 -8.63 -10.26 -3.14
C MET A 88 -7.24 -10.84 -2.90
N LYS A 89 -6.34 -10.71 -3.87
CA LYS A 89 -4.91 -10.95 -3.62
C LYS A 89 -4.33 -9.78 -2.82
N PRO A 90 -3.37 -10.00 -1.91
CA PRO A 90 -2.70 -8.90 -1.21
C PRO A 90 -2.09 -7.90 -2.18
N VAL A 91 -2.23 -6.61 -1.88
CA VAL A 91 -1.72 -5.53 -2.73
C VAL A 91 -0.18 -5.54 -2.71
N PRO A 92 0.50 -5.59 -3.87
CA PRO A 92 1.96 -5.60 -3.89
C PRO A 92 2.56 -4.30 -3.34
N SER A 93 3.54 -4.44 -2.43
CA SER A 93 4.29 -3.32 -1.84
C SER A 93 3.49 -2.38 -0.93
N MET A 94 2.35 -2.80 -0.39
CA MET A 94 1.63 -2.07 0.67
C MET A 94 0.70 -2.98 1.46
N LEU A 95 0.25 -2.51 2.62
CA LEU A 95 -0.76 -3.17 3.42
C LEU A 95 -2.14 -3.04 2.76
N SER A 96 -2.84 -4.16 2.59
CA SER A 96 -4.11 -4.21 1.85
C SER A 96 -5.22 -3.49 2.61
N GLU A 97 -5.21 -3.58 3.94
CA GLU A 97 -6.09 -2.85 4.84
C GLU A 97 -5.89 -1.32 4.76
N THR A 98 -4.64 -0.85 4.65
CA THR A 98 -4.36 0.57 4.48
C THR A 98 -4.85 1.07 3.12
N PHE A 99 -4.58 0.29 2.06
CA PHE A 99 -5.05 0.60 0.72
C PHE A 99 -6.58 0.71 0.67
N ILE A 100 -7.29 -0.32 1.13
CA ILE A 100 -8.76 -0.37 1.08
C ILE A 100 -9.40 0.73 1.93
N SER A 101 -8.92 0.93 3.16
CA SER A 101 -9.47 1.98 4.03
C SER A 101 -9.30 3.38 3.42
N GLU A 102 -8.18 3.65 2.75
CA GLU A 102 -7.99 4.91 2.03
C GLU A 102 -8.88 5.02 0.79
N MET A 103 -9.10 3.94 0.04
CA MET A 103 -10.03 3.93 -1.09
C MET A 103 -11.44 4.27 -0.65
N ILE A 104 -11.93 3.63 0.41
CA ILE A 104 -13.24 3.91 1.02
C ILE A 104 -13.35 5.39 1.38
N LYS A 105 -12.40 5.91 2.17
CA LYS A 105 -12.43 7.30 2.64
C LYS A 105 -12.43 8.35 1.53
N ARG A 106 -11.88 8.03 0.34
CA ARG A 106 -11.74 8.97 -0.78
C ARG A 106 -12.94 8.96 -1.71
N TRP A 107 -13.44 7.77 -2.02
CA TRP A 107 -14.39 7.60 -3.12
C TRP A 107 -15.82 7.37 -2.65
N LEU A 108 -16.02 6.88 -1.42
CA LEU A 108 -17.36 6.53 -0.97
C LEU A 108 -18.21 7.78 -0.70
N LEU A 109 -17.65 8.75 0.03
CA LEU A 109 -18.28 10.04 0.32
C LEU A 109 -17.32 11.19 -0.05
N PRO A 110 -17.27 11.60 -1.33
CA PRO A 110 -16.47 12.75 -1.75
C PRO A 110 -16.89 13.99 -0.95
N HIS A 111 -15.90 14.72 -0.44
CA HIS A 111 -16.08 15.95 0.36
C HIS A 111 -16.63 15.77 1.78
N GLU A 112 -16.80 14.55 2.26
CA GLU A 112 -17.19 14.27 3.64
C GLU A 112 -16.29 13.21 4.28
N GLU A 113 -16.06 13.31 5.59
CA GLU A 113 -15.29 12.29 6.30
C GLU A 113 -16.09 10.99 6.45
N THR A 114 -15.60 9.93 5.80
CA THR A 114 -16.16 8.58 5.99
C THR A 114 -15.68 7.98 7.32
N SER A 115 -16.61 7.69 8.23
CA SER A 115 -16.32 7.06 9.51
C SER A 115 -16.37 5.53 9.40
N ILE A 116 -15.21 4.88 9.38
CA ILE A 116 -15.09 3.42 9.45
C ILE A 116 -15.12 3.02 10.94
N LEU A 117 -16.17 2.33 11.37
CA LEU A 117 -16.39 1.89 12.75
C LEU A 117 -15.48 0.71 13.11
N SER A 118 -15.35 -0.25 12.20
CA SER A 118 -14.45 -1.39 12.36
C SER A 118 -13.96 -1.85 11.00
N PHE A 119 -12.77 -2.46 10.98
CA PHE A 119 -12.25 -3.13 9.80
C PHE A 119 -11.66 -4.47 10.22
N GLU A 120 -12.47 -5.52 10.09
CA GLU A 120 -12.04 -6.88 10.36
C GLU A 120 -11.36 -7.43 9.12
N HIS A 121 -10.11 -7.88 9.23
CA HIS A 121 -9.39 -8.42 8.08
C HIS A 121 -8.35 -9.46 8.47
N MET A 122 -7.95 -10.26 7.49
CA MET A 122 -6.87 -11.23 7.64
C MET A 122 -6.29 -11.62 6.28
N GLN A 123 -5.00 -11.96 6.26
CA GLN A 123 -4.41 -12.70 5.16
C GLN A 123 -4.55 -14.21 5.41
N ILE A 124 -5.16 -14.91 4.47
CA ILE A 124 -5.53 -16.31 4.56
C ILE A 124 -4.95 -17.13 3.41
N LEU A 125 -4.86 -18.43 3.62
CA LEU A 125 -4.56 -19.45 2.63
C LEU A 125 -5.73 -20.43 2.63
N PHE A 126 -6.29 -20.73 1.46
CA PHE A 126 -7.24 -21.82 1.32
C PHE A 126 -6.47 -23.15 1.39
N GLU A 127 -6.95 -24.14 2.15
CA GLU A 127 -6.29 -25.46 2.21
C GLU A 127 -6.26 -26.15 0.83
N LEU A 128 -7.29 -25.91 0.02
CA LEU A 128 -7.36 -26.41 -1.36
C LEU A 128 -6.35 -25.72 -2.28
N TYR A 129 -5.90 -24.51 -1.94
CA TYR A 129 -5.02 -23.66 -2.75
C TYR A 129 -3.89 -23.05 -1.90
N PRO A 130 -2.97 -23.88 -1.35
CA PRO A 130 -2.06 -23.49 -0.28
C PRO A 130 -0.89 -22.60 -0.71
N ASN A 131 -0.67 -22.42 -2.01
CA ASN A 131 0.48 -21.71 -2.58
C ASN A 131 0.20 -20.22 -2.83
N GLN A 132 -1.01 -19.75 -2.57
CA GLN A 132 -1.43 -18.38 -2.84
C GLN A 132 -2.13 -17.77 -1.63
N THR A 133 -1.59 -16.67 -1.14
CA THR A 133 -2.22 -15.86 -0.08
C THR A 133 -3.33 -15.00 -0.66
N PHE A 134 -4.42 -14.87 0.09
CA PHE A 134 -5.55 -13.98 -0.15
C PHE A 134 -5.72 -13.02 1.02
N PHE A 135 -6.27 -11.85 0.76
CA PHE A 135 -6.76 -10.90 1.74
C PHE A 135 -8.28 -10.99 1.77
N ILE A 136 -8.82 -11.18 2.97
CA ILE A 136 -10.25 -11.08 3.25
C ILE A 136 -10.48 -9.97 4.26
N GLY A 137 -11.55 -9.19 4.09
CA GLY A 137 -11.97 -8.25 5.12
C GLY A 137 -13.38 -7.73 4.97
N GLU A 138 -13.88 -7.13 6.04
CA GLU A 138 -15.15 -6.43 6.14
C GLU A 138 -14.90 -5.05 6.75
N ALA A 139 -15.24 -3.99 6.01
CA ALA A 139 -15.26 -2.63 6.53
C ALA A 139 -16.69 -2.25 6.91
N LYS A 140 -16.89 -1.88 8.18
CA LYS A 140 -18.17 -1.36 8.69
C LYS A 140 -18.12 0.15 8.75
N ILE A 141 -19.05 0.79 8.06
CA ILE A 141 -19.06 2.23 7.83
C ILE A 141 -20.34 2.81 8.43
N LEU A 142 -20.19 3.87 9.23
CA LEU A 142 -21.32 4.58 9.84
C LEU A 142 -22.01 5.45 8.79
N ILE A 143 -23.33 5.27 8.66
CA ILE A 143 -24.21 6.15 7.91
C ILE A 143 -24.97 7.01 8.91
N LYS A 144 -24.75 8.32 8.87
CA LYS A 144 -25.34 9.28 9.81
C LYS A 144 -26.72 9.74 9.38
N ASN A 145 -26.98 9.83 8.07
CA ASN A 145 -28.20 10.41 7.53
C ASN A 145 -28.52 9.89 6.12
N LYS A 146 -29.74 10.18 5.65
CA LYS A 146 -30.23 9.77 4.31
C LYS A 146 -29.38 10.30 3.15
N LYS A 147 -28.90 11.55 3.24
CA LYS A 147 -28.04 12.14 2.22
C LYS A 147 -26.76 11.32 2.01
N GLN A 148 -26.12 10.87 3.09
CA GLN A 148 -24.96 9.98 3.01
C GLN A 148 -25.32 8.63 2.37
N ALA A 149 -26.44 8.02 2.76
CA ALA A 149 -26.89 6.75 2.18
C ALA A 149 -27.07 6.85 0.65
N ASP A 150 -27.73 7.91 0.18
CA ASP A 150 -27.97 8.15 -1.24
C ASP A 150 -26.65 8.36 -2.01
N LEU A 151 -25.71 9.14 -1.45
CA LEU A 151 -24.38 9.34 -2.03
C LEU A 151 -23.56 8.04 -2.08
N MET A 152 -23.60 7.25 -1.00
CA MET A 152 -22.92 5.95 -0.96
C MET A 152 -23.44 5.04 -2.05
N ASN A 153 -24.76 4.88 -2.19
CA ASN A 153 -25.37 4.06 -3.23
C ASN A 153 -24.94 4.48 -4.65
N GLN A 154 -24.80 5.78 -4.91
CA GLN A 154 -24.32 6.30 -6.20
C GLN A 154 -22.83 5.97 -6.44
N ASN A 155 -22.00 6.06 -5.39
CA ASN A 155 -20.55 5.95 -5.50
C ASN A 155 -19.99 4.53 -5.35
N LEU A 156 -20.73 3.57 -4.81
CA LEU A 156 -20.24 2.20 -4.56
C LEU A 156 -19.74 1.50 -5.83
N SER A 157 -20.47 1.66 -6.93
CA SER A 157 -20.08 1.08 -8.22
C SER A 157 -18.78 1.71 -8.76
N LEU A 158 -18.59 3.02 -8.57
CA LEU A 158 -17.37 3.73 -8.94
C LEU A 158 -16.20 3.29 -8.06
N LEU A 159 -16.39 3.28 -6.73
CA LEU A 159 -15.39 2.80 -5.77
C LEU A 159 -14.91 1.39 -6.10
N LYS A 160 -15.84 0.47 -6.45
CA LYS A 160 -15.49 -0.88 -6.92
C LYS A 160 -14.59 -0.83 -8.16
N LYS A 161 -14.97 -0.08 -9.20
CA LYS A 161 -14.17 0.05 -10.43
C LYS A 161 -12.78 0.62 -10.16
N GLU A 162 -12.69 1.62 -9.28
CA GLU A 162 -11.43 2.25 -8.90
C GLU A 162 -10.51 1.28 -8.13
N ILE A 163 -11.06 0.51 -7.18
CA ILE A 163 -10.30 -0.54 -6.48
C ILE A 163 -9.79 -1.58 -7.49
N LEU A 164 -10.65 -2.07 -8.39
CA LEU A 164 -10.25 -3.08 -9.38
C LEU A 164 -9.14 -2.55 -10.30
N SER A 165 -9.28 -1.33 -10.81
CA SER A 165 -8.27 -0.68 -11.66
C SER A 165 -6.92 -0.52 -10.96
N ALA A 166 -6.95 -0.20 -9.66
CA ALA A 166 -5.76 -0.10 -8.82
C ALA A 166 -5.10 -1.45 -8.54
N LEU A 167 -5.87 -2.52 -8.38
CA LEU A 167 -5.34 -3.86 -8.18
C LEU A 167 -4.70 -4.43 -9.46
N GLU A 168 -5.28 -4.14 -10.62
CA GLU A 168 -4.72 -4.53 -11.93
C GLU A 168 -3.38 -3.83 -12.20
N SER A 169 -3.27 -2.57 -11.77
CA SER A 169 -2.07 -1.77 -11.98
C SER A 169 -1.47 -1.30 -10.65
N GLY A 170 -0.55 -2.10 -10.10
CA GLY A 170 0.14 -1.72 -8.85
C GLY A 170 0.84 -0.34 -8.88
N ARG A 171 1.13 0.21 -10.07
CA ARG A 171 1.59 1.61 -10.22
C ARG A 171 0.48 2.62 -9.98
N TYR A 172 -0.74 2.36 -10.45
CA TYR A 172 -1.90 3.21 -10.23
C TYR A 172 -2.30 3.21 -8.75
N ALA A 173 -2.32 2.04 -8.09
CA ALA A 173 -2.56 1.96 -6.65
C ALA A 173 -1.60 2.87 -5.86
N ARG A 174 -0.30 2.84 -6.20
CA ARG A 174 0.70 3.74 -5.58
C ARG A 174 0.45 5.20 -5.92
N SER A 175 0.25 5.53 -7.20
CA SER A 175 0.00 6.91 -7.63
C SER A 175 -1.25 7.50 -6.97
N LEU A 176 -2.29 6.69 -6.79
CA LEU A 176 -3.53 7.10 -6.16
C LEU A 176 -3.27 7.38 -4.68
N LEU A 177 -2.55 6.52 -3.96
CA LEU A 177 -2.17 6.83 -2.58
C LEU A 177 -1.27 8.08 -2.47
N GLU A 178 -0.32 8.24 -3.40
CA GLU A 178 0.59 9.39 -3.48
C GLU A 178 -0.12 10.74 -3.75
N SER A 179 -1.33 10.74 -4.31
CA SER A 179 -2.08 11.97 -4.62
C SER A 179 -2.63 12.71 -3.38
N LYS A 180 -2.69 12.04 -2.22
CA LYS A 180 -2.99 12.68 -0.93
C LYS A 180 -1.67 12.88 -0.19
N ALA A 181 -1.61 13.90 0.67
CA ALA A 181 -0.58 14.02 1.68
C ALA A 181 -0.64 12.78 2.60
N LEU A 182 0.11 11.74 2.24
CA LEU A 182 0.33 10.58 3.11
C LEU A 182 0.88 11.09 4.45
N PRO A 183 0.46 10.52 5.59
CA PRO A 183 1.09 10.79 6.86
C PRO A 183 2.61 10.64 6.72
N LEU A 184 3.37 11.54 7.33
CA LEU A 184 4.80 11.60 7.15
C LEU A 184 5.45 10.24 7.46
N ASP A 185 5.05 9.59 8.55
CA ASP A 185 5.56 8.26 8.95
C ASP A 185 5.37 7.19 7.87
N HIS A 186 4.24 7.22 7.16
CA HIS A 186 3.99 6.29 6.08
C HIS A 186 4.90 6.56 4.88
N LYS A 187 5.14 7.84 4.55
CA LYS A 187 6.13 8.21 3.51
C LYS A 187 7.52 7.70 3.88
N ILE A 188 7.91 7.81 5.15
CA ILE A 188 9.22 7.35 5.61
C ILE A 188 9.37 5.83 5.44
N ASN A 189 8.33 5.05 5.74
CA ASN A 189 8.37 3.60 5.52
C ASN A 189 8.50 3.25 4.04
N LEU A 190 7.77 3.92 3.15
CA LEU A 190 7.90 3.72 1.70
C LEU A 190 9.29 4.10 1.16
N ILE A 191 9.91 5.15 1.72
CA ILE A 191 11.31 5.50 1.40
C ILE A 191 12.26 4.38 1.84
N ARG A 192 12.11 3.86 3.07
CA ARG A 192 12.94 2.76 3.57
C ARG A 192 12.83 1.51 2.72
N GLU A 193 11.61 1.11 2.33
CA GLU A 193 11.40 0.00 1.40
C GLU A 193 12.07 0.23 0.04
N THR A 194 12.02 1.47 -0.45
CA THR A 194 12.69 1.86 -1.70
C THR A 194 14.21 1.70 -1.57
N PHE A 195 14.79 2.10 -0.44
CA PHE A 195 16.23 1.92 -0.19
C PHE A 195 16.63 0.46 -0.13
N ILE A 196 15.87 -0.40 0.57
CA ILE A 196 16.14 -1.85 0.60
C ILE A 196 16.18 -2.42 -0.82
N LYS A 197 15.24 -2.01 -1.69
CA LYS A 197 15.21 -2.44 -3.09
C LYS A 197 16.41 -1.92 -3.89
N LEU A 198 16.83 -0.68 -3.65
CA LEU A 198 17.96 -0.05 -4.34
C LEU A 198 19.31 -0.64 -3.90
N ILE A 199 19.52 -0.85 -2.60
CA ILE A 199 20.74 -1.49 -2.05
C ILE A 199 20.90 -2.90 -2.63
N LYS A 200 19.81 -3.68 -2.68
CA LYS A 200 19.83 -5.00 -3.32
C LYS A 200 20.15 -4.95 -4.81
N LYS A 201 19.77 -3.88 -5.50
CA LYS A 201 19.97 -3.71 -6.94
C LYS A 201 21.35 -3.15 -7.30
N PHE A 202 21.90 -2.29 -6.45
CA PHE A 202 23.17 -1.57 -6.68
C PHE A 202 24.06 -1.63 -5.42
N PRO A 203 24.49 -2.82 -5.00
CA PRO A 203 25.22 -3.00 -3.74
C PRO A 203 26.60 -2.34 -3.71
N GLU A 204 27.20 -2.07 -4.87
CA GLU A 204 28.52 -1.43 -4.98
C GLU A 204 28.46 0.09 -4.75
N ASP A 205 27.32 0.71 -5.06
CA ASP A 205 27.15 2.17 -4.98
C ASP A 205 26.34 2.61 -3.75
N LEU A 206 25.47 1.73 -3.22
CA LEU A 206 24.49 2.04 -2.19
C LEU A 206 24.55 1.02 -1.06
N ASP A 207 24.58 1.54 0.17
CA ASP A 207 24.65 0.77 1.41
C ASP A 207 23.69 1.34 2.48
N GLU A 208 23.85 0.85 3.71
CA GLU A 208 23.05 1.28 4.86
C GLU A 208 23.24 2.76 5.23
N THR A 209 24.25 3.46 4.69
CA THR A 209 24.43 4.91 4.93
C THR A 209 23.29 5.76 4.35
N LEU A 210 22.46 5.18 3.47
CA LEU A 210 21.20 5.79 3.03
C LEU A 210 20.24 6.06 4.19
N PHE A 211 20.15 5.16 5.18
CA PHE A 211 19.24 5.33 6.32
C PHE A 211 19.71 6.46 7.25
N HIS A 212 21.02 6.59 7.46
CA HIS A 212 21.59 7.74 8.16
C HIS A 212 21.34 9.05 7.40
N SER A 213 21.54 9.05 6.08
CA SER A 213 21.29 10.22 5.23
C SER A 213 19.82 10.65 5.25
N LEU A 214 18.89 9.70 5.36
CA LEU A 214 17.46 9.98 5.56
C LEU A 214 17.20 10.63 6.91
N ALA A 215 17.77 10.10 8.00
CA ALA A 215 17.62 10.69 9.33
C ALA A 215 18.14 12.15 9.36
N THR A 216 19.31 12.40 8.75
CA THR A 216 19.85 13.76 8.59
C THR A 216 18.95 14.64 7.74
N MET A 217 18.38 14.12 6.65
CA MET A 217 17.43 14.89 5.83
C MET A 217 16.18 15.25 6.64
N GLN A 218 15.66 14.33 7.46
CA GLN A 218 14.51 14.58 8.31
C GLN A 218 14.77 15.64 9.38
N SER A 219 16.00 15.73 9.92
CA SER A 219 16.36 16.75 10.91
C SER A 219 16.63 18.12 10.28
N LEU A 220 17.14 18.15 9.05
CA LEU A 220 17.50 19.40 8.36
C LEU A 220 16.34 20.04 7.58
N THR A 221 15.23 19.33 7.36
CA THR A 221 14.11 19.83 6.56
C THR A 221 12.85 20.00 7.39
N THR A 222 12.06 21.03 7.06
CA THR A 222 10.80 21.29 7.77
C THR A 222 9.74 20.23 7.43
N THR A 223 8.68 20.18 8.21
CA THR A 223 7.56 19.27 7.96
C THR A 223 6.84 19.62 6.67
N GLU A 224 6.59 20.91 6.41
CA GLU A 224 5.95 21.41 5.20
C GLU A 224 6.73 21.00 3.95
N PHE A 225 8.07 21.08 4.00
CA PHE A 225 8.93 20.63 2.90
C PHE A 225 8.67 19.15 2.56
N ARG A 226 8.54 18.29 3.56
CA ARG A 226 8.35 16.84 3.40
C ARG A 226 6.91 16.49 3.02
N GLU A 227 5.93 17.21 3.53
CA GLU A 227 4.52 17.00 3.22
C GLU A 227 4.16 17.33 1.78
N GLN A 228 4.69 18.43 1.24
CA GLN A 228 4.44 18.85 -0.13
C GLN A 228 5.04 17.92 -1.21
N ARG A 229 5.94 17.00 -0.83
CA ARG A 229 6.68 16.15 -1.77
C ARG A 229 6.20 14.70 -1.71
N ALA A 230 6.14 14.05 -2.87
CA ALA A 230 5.94 12.61 -2.93
C ALA A 230 7.13 11.86 -2.28
N TYR A 231 6.87 10.70 -1.67
CA TYR A 231 7.94 9.91 -1.02
C TYR A 231 9.02 9.50 -2.04
N SER A 232 8.64 9.23 -3.29
CA SER A 232 9.55 8.85 -4.38
C SER A 232 10.56 9.96 -4.69
N HIS A 233 10.12 11.22 -4.59
CA HIS A 233 10.98 12.39 -4.74
C HIS A 233 11.91 12.58 -3.54
N LEU A 234 11.40 12.38 -2.31
CA LEU A 234 12.21 12.43 -1.10
C LEU A 234 13.30 11.33 -1.11
N ALA A 235 12.94 10.11 -1.50
CA ALA A 235 13.89 9.01 -1.68
C ALA A 235 14.97 9.37 -2.70
N ARG A 236 14.56 9.94 -3.85
CA ARG A 236 15.50 10.40 -4.89
C ARG A 236 16.44 11.48 -4.36
N LEU A 237 15.96 12.44 -3.57
CA LEU A 237 16.80 13.49 -2.97
C LEU A 237 17.90 12.89 -2.08
N VAL A 238 17.56 11.92 -1.23
CA VAL A 238 18.53 11.27 -0.35
C VAL A 238 19.57 10.48 -1.15
N VAL A 239 19.12 9.70 -2.14
CA VAL A 239 20.01 8.94 -3.03
C VAL A 239 20.91 9.86 -3.84
N SER A 240 20.36 10.92 -4.44
CA SER A 240 21.11 11.93 -5.19
C SER A 240 22.19 12.58 -4.33
N LYS A 241 21.86 12.95 -3.08
CA LYS A 241 22.84 13.52 -2.13
C LYS A 241 24.00 12.56 -1.90
N LEU A 242 23.73 11.27 -1.70
CA LEU A 242 24.76 10.26 -1.48
C LEU A 242 25.65 10.07 -2.73
N LEU A 243 25.02 9.93 -3.91
CA LEU A 243 25.75 9.75 -5.17
C LEU A 243 26.63 10.97 -5.50
N ILE A 244 26.11 12.18 -5.29
CA ILE A 244 26.89 13.41 -5.46
C ILE A 244 28.06 13.45 -4.47
N ARG A 245 27.84 13.11 -3.19
CA ARG A 245 28.91 13.05 -2.19
C ARG A 245 30.02 12.09 -2.63
N ASN A 246 29.65 10.87 -3.02
CA ASN A 246 30.61 9.85 -3.43
C ASN A 246 31.38 10.29 -4.69
N HIS A 247 30.70 10.92 -5.65
CA HIS A 247 31.34 11.49 -6.84
C HIS A 247 32.33 12.61 -6.47
N LEU A 248 31.91 13.59 -5.67
CA LEU A 248 32.79 14.69 -5.25
C LEU A 248 33.99 14.19 -4.45
N SER A 249 33.82 13.18 -3.58
CA SER A 249 34.93 12.55 -2.86
C SER A 249 35.93 11.89 -3.81
N ARG A 250 35.46 11.21 -4.86
CA ARG A 250 36.36 10.61 -5.87
C ARG A 250 37.11 11.68 -6.65
N GLU A 251 36.42 12.72 -7.12
CA GLU A 251 37.06 13.83 -7.86
C GLU A 251 38.07 14.59 -7.00
N LEU A 252 37.77 14.83 -5.72
CA LEU A 252 38.68 15.45 -4.76
C LEU A 252 39.96 14.63 -4.54
N ASN A 253 39.86 13.30 -4.52
CA ASN A 253 41.03 12.43 -4.36
C ASN A 253 41.93 12.44 -5.60
N VAL A 254 41.38 12.65 -6.80
CA VAL A 254 42.15 12.68 -8.05
C VAL A 254 42.68 14.09 -8.35
N PHE A 255 41.89 15.11 -8.08
CA PHE A 255 42.19 16.51 -8.37
C PHE A 255 41.85 17.42 -7.16
N PRO A 256 42.66 17.40 -6.10
CA PRO A 256 42.36 18.14 -4.86
C PRO A 256 42.35 19.67 -5.07
N GLU A 257 43.16 20.17 -6.00
CA GLU A 257 43.31 21.61 -6.30
C GLU A 257 42.25 22.16 -7.26
N LYS A 258 41.18 21.41 -7.54
CA LYS A 258 40.10 21.86 -8.46
C LYS A 258 38.75 21.93 -7.77
N ARG A 259 37.94 22.92 -8.18
CA ARG A 259 36.53 22.98 -7.82
C ARG A 259 35.75 22.03 -8.73
N HIS A 260 35.04 21.12 -8.09
CA HIS A 260 34.16 20.11 -8.64
C HIS A 260 32.73 20.48 -8.27
N MET A 261 31.89 20.59 -9.30
CA MET A 261 30.47 20.84 -9.13
C MET A 261 29.69 19.75 -9.84
N LYS A 262 28.70 19.19 -9.16
CA LYS A 262 27.74 18.26 -9.76
C LYS A 262 26.33 18.77 -9.56
N ILE A 263 25.60 18.89 -10.66
CA ILE A 263 24.20 19.29 -10.66
C ILE A 263 23.38 18.13 -11.22
N LEU A 264 22.33 17.75 -10.48
CA LEU A 264 21.32 16.80 -10.91
C LEU A 264 19.98 17.50 -11.04
N TYR A 265 19.37 17.36 -12.21
CA TYR A 265 18.05 17.89 -12.55
C TYR A 265 17.05 16.75 -12.56
N PHE A 266 15.88 16.95 -11.96
CA PHE A 266 14.80 15.97 -12.07
C PHE A 266 13.42 16.64 -12.05
N PRO A 267 12.55 16.30 -13.01
CA PRO A 267 11.18 16.77 -12.99
C PRO A 267 10.46 16.19 -11.77
N THR A 268 9.65 17.03 -11.12
CA THR A 268 8.81 16.62 -10.00
C THR A 268 7.52 17.42 -9.95
N LYS A 269 6.64 17.07 -9.02
CA LYS A 269 5.43 17.82 -8.70
C LYS A 269 5.38 18.05 -7.19
N LEU A 270 4.93 19.23 -6.79
CA LEU A 270 4.65 19.57 -5.40
C LEU A 270 3.15 19.63 -5.18
N SER A 271 2.71 19.13 -4.02
CA SER A 271 1.33 19.17 -3.57
C SER A 271 1.12 20.41 -2.69
N PHE A 272 0.26 21.31 -3.14
CA PHE A 272 -0.18 22.47 -2.38
C PHE A 272 -1.67 22.35 -2.03
N PRO A 273 -2.20 23.14 -1.07
CA PRO A 273 -3.63 23.15 -0.78
C PRO A 273 -4.53 23.46 -1.99
N PHE A 274 -4.00 24.23 -2.95
CA PHE A 274 -4.67 24.60 -4.20
C PHE A 274 -4.37 23.66 -5.38
N GLY A 275 -3.68 22.53 -5.14
CA GLY A 275 -3.43 21.50 -6.13
C GLY A 275 -1.95 21.20 -6.39
N MET A 276 -1.70 20.40 -7.44
CA MET A 276 -0.37 19.92 -7.80
C MET A 276 0.30 20.87 -8.78
N LYS A 277 1.53 21.32 -8.48
CA LYS A 277 2.33 22.15 -9.39
C LYS A 277 3.55 21.38 -9.89
N PRO A 278 3.77 21.26 -11.22
CA PRO A 278 5.02 20.74 -11.75
C PRO A 278 6.16 21.73 -11.46
N VAL A 279 7.29 21.21 -10.98
CA VAL A 279 8.50 22.00 -10.71
C VAL A 279 9.75 21.24 -11.12
N LEU A 280 10.85 21.96 -11.32
CA LEU A 280 12.16 21.37 -11.55
C LEU A 280 12.88 21.20 -10.21
N GLY A 281 13.21 19.96 -9.85
CA GLY A 281 14.08 19.67 -8.72
C GLY A 281 15.55 19.82 -9.11
N LEU A 282 16.32 20.46 -8.24
CA LEU A 282 17.76 20.65 -8.38
C LEU A 282 18.45 20.07 -7.15
N CYS A 283 19.47 19.23 -7.37
CA CYS A 283 20.39 18.81 -6.33
C CYS A 283 21.80 19.20 -6.77
N ILE A 284 22.41 20.11 -6.01
CA ILE A 284 23.72 20.68 -6.32
C ILE A 284 24.68 20.23 -5.22
N GLY A 285 25.81 19.65 -5.60
CA GLY A 285 26.94 19.47 -4.72
C GLY A 285 28.15 20.20 -5.26
N LEU A 286 28.89 20.77 -4.32
CA LEU A 286 30.10 21.54 -4.56
C LEU A 286 31.12 21.14 -3.49
N ASN A 287 32.38 20.99 -3.87
CA ASN A 287 33.47 20.96 -2.89
C ASN A 287 33.95 22.38 -2.57
N PHE A 288 34.49 22.53 -1.37
CA PHE A 288 35.20 23.73 -0.95
C PHE A 288 36.71 23.53 -1.13
N PHE A 289 37.42 24.59 -1.53
CA PHE A 289 38.88 24.57 -1.59
C PHE A 289 39.50 24.63 -0.20
N HIS A 290 38.90 25.45 0.68
CA HIS A 290 39.41 25.71 2.02
C HIS A 290 38.29 25.47 3.03
N LYS A 291 38.66 24.99 4.22
CA LYS A 291 37.73 24.77 5.34
C LYS A 291 36.95 26.05 5.73
N TYR A 292 37.49 27.22 5.40
CA TYR A 292 36.96 28.55 5.73
C TYR A 292 36.69 29.41 4.51
N GLU A 293 36.30 28.81 3.38
CA GLU A 293 35.92 29.56 2.20
C GLU A 293 34.56 30.25 2.43
N PHE A 294 34.55 31.58 2.36
CA PHE A 294 33.33 32.39 2.43
C PHE A 294 32.82 32.65 1.01
N PHE A 295 31.51 32.52 0.80
CA PHE A 295 30.88 33.07 -0.40
C PHE A 295 30.53 34.52 -0.09
N ASP A 296 31.25 35.46 -0.69
CA ASP A 296 30.81 36.85 -0.70
C ASP A 296 29.52 36.96 -1.54
N GLU A 297 28.53 37.70 -1.03
CA GLU A 297 27.20 37.90 -1.64
C GLU A 297 27.24 38.74 -2.93
#